data_AF-C5KL08-F1
#
_entry.id   AF-C5KL08-F1
#
_cell.length_a   1.000
_cell.length_b   1.000
_cell.length_c   1.000
_cell.angle_alpha   90.00
_cell.angle_beta   90.00
_cell.angle_gamma   90.00
#
_symmetry.space_group_name_H-M   'P 1'
#
loop_
_entity.id
_entity.type
_entity.pdbx_description
1 polymer ?
#
loop_
_entity_poly.entity_id
_entity_poly.type
_entity_poly.pdbx_seq_one_letter_code
_entity_poly.pdbx_strand_id
1 'polypeptide(L)' 'MALIAITNGFGITLAMAYGPQRVSQDKAEQEVAGYTMGFALINGIFIGSLFGLLVNVALGQT' A
#
# COMPACT_ATOMS: atom_id res chain seq x y z
N MET A 1 -7.05 -5.53 -16.51
CA MET A 1 -5.69 -5.25 -16.01
C MET A 1 -5.37 -3.75 -16.00
N ALA A 2 -5.38 -3.04 -17.12
CA ALA A 2 -5.01 -1.62 -17.18
C ALA A 2 -5.82 -0.70 -16.23
N LEU A 3 -7.15 -0.83 -16.19
CA LEU A 3 -7.99 -0.01 -15.30
C LEU A 3 -7.68 -0.25 -13.81
N ILE A 4 -7.44 -1.50 -13.42
CA ILE A 4 -7.09 -1.86 -12.04
C ILE A 4 -5.72 -1.27 -11.66
N ALA A 5 -4.74 -1.34 -12.58
CA ALA A 5 -3.41 -0.77 -12.35
C ALA A 5 -3.46 0.76 -12.19
N ILE A 6 -4.25 1.44 -13.03
CA ILE A 6 -4.39 2.90 -12.99
C ILE A 6 -5.10 3.34 -11.71
N THR A 7 -6.23 2.73 -11.35
CA THR A 7 -6.96 3.14 -10.14
C THR A 7 -6.18 2.82 -8.86
N ASN A 8 -5.45 1.70 -8.85
CA ASN A 8 -4.57 1.35 -7.74
C ASN A 8 -3.40 2.34 -7.60
N GLY A 9 -2.66 2.59 -8.68
CA GLY A 9 -1.52 3.52 -8.65
C GLY A 9 -1.93 4.96 -8.29
N PHE A 10 -3.01 5.46 -8.87
CA PHE A 10 -3.53 6.79 -8.58
C PHE A 10 -4.05 6.89 -7.13
N GLY A 11 -4.83 5.91 -6.68
CA GLY A 11 -5.37 5.87 -5.32
C GLY A 11 -4.27 5.80 -4.25
N ILE A 12 -3.27 4.94 -4.45
CA ILE A 12 -2.10 4.83 -3.55
C ILE A 12 -1.32 6.14 -3.51
N THR A 13 -1.09 6.77 -4.68
CA THR A 13 -0.36 8.03 -4.75
C THR A 13 -1.08 9.14 -3.96
N LEU A 14 -2.40 9.26 -4.15
CA LEU A 14 -3.20 10.23 -3.37
C LEU A 14 -3.20 9.90 -1.88
N ALA A 15 -3.34 8.62 -1.51
CA ALA A 15 -3.30 8.21 -0.11
C ALA A 15 -1.98 8.61 0.55
N MET A 16 -0.85 8.33 -0.10
CA MET A 16 0.49 8.65 0.43
C MET A 16 0.76 10.16 0.48
N ALA A 17 0.26 10.93 -0.48
CA ALA A 17 0.45 12.39 -0.50
C ALA A 17 -0.35 13.11 0.59
N TYR A 18 -1.58 12.67 0.85
CA TYR A 18 -2.49 13.33 1.78
C TYR A 18 -2.58 12.68 3.16
N GLY A 19 -2.08 11.45 3.31
CA GLY A 19 -2.15 10.69 4.56
C GLY A 19 -1.42 11.37 5.73
N PRO A 20 -0.15 11.80 5.58
CA PRO A 20 0.57 12.50 6.66
C PRO A 20 -0.09 13.82 7.09
N GLN A 21 -0.87 14.45 6.21
CA GLN A 21 -1.60 15.69 6.52
C GLN A 21 -2.84 15.45 7.41
N ARG A 22 -3.17 14.19 7.73
CA ARG A 22 -4.32 13.80 8.58
C ARG A 22 -3.95 13.64 10.06
N VAL A 23 -2.66 13.65 10.42
CA VAL A 23 -2.19 13.71 11.82
C VAL A 23 -1.95 15.16 12.23
N SER A 24 -1.51 15.40 13.48
CA SER A 24 -1.32 16.76 13.99
C SER A 24 -0.38 17.59 13.10
N GLN A 25 -0.48 18.92 13.21
CA GLN A 25 0.38 19.82 12.43
C GLN A 25 1.83 19.87 12.92
N ASP A 26 2.18 19.08 13.94
CA ASP A 26 3.57 18.89 14.32
C ASP A 26 4.32 18.15 13.21
N LYS A 27 5.40 18.77 12.71
CA LYS A 27 6.22 18.22 11.63
C LYS A 27 6.82 16.87 12.00
N ALA A 28 7.16 16.67 13.27
CA ALA A 28 7.74 15.40 13.73
C ALA A 28 6.72 14.25 13.61
N GLU A 29 5.45 14.49 13.97
CA GLU A 29 4.40 13.47 13.85
C GLU A 29 4.05 13.18 12.38
N GLN A 30 4.08 14.19 11.51
CA GLN A 30 3.86 14.00 10.07
C GLN A 30 4.97 13.16 9.42
N GLU A 31 6.23 13.35 9.81
CA GLU A 31 7.34 12.52 9.34
C GLU A 31 7.17 11.06 9.77
N VAL A 32 6.85 10.81 11.04
CA VAL A 32 6.58 9.46 11.56
C VAL A 32 5.41 8.81 10.83
N ALA A 33 4.33 9.56 10.56
CA ALA A 33 3.21 9.07 9.76
C ALA A 33 3.65 8.69 8.34
N GLY A 34 4.48 9.51 7.69
CA GLY A 34 5.05 9.19 6.37
C GLY A 34 5.84 7.88 6.36
N TYR A 35 6.73 7.67 7.33
CA TYR A 35 7.50 6.42 7.46
C TYR A 35 6.59 5.22 7.73
N THR A 36 5.59 5.38 8.61
CA THR A 36 4.63 4.31 8.94
C THR A 36 3.79 3.91 7.73
N MET A 37 3.37 4.88 6.92
CA MET A 37 2.65 4.61 5.68
C MET A 37 3.50 3.89 4.65
N GLY A 38 4.80 4.24 4.54
CA GLY A 38 5.74 3.51 3.69
C GLY A 38 5.89 2.05 4.12
N PHE A 39 6.00 1.80 5.42
CA PHE A 39 6.01 0.44 5.96
C PHE A 39 4.71 -0.33 5.63
N ALA A 40 3.55 0.30 5.83
CA ALA A 40 2.26 -0.30 5.53
C ALA A 40 2.12 -0.68 4.04
N LEU A 41 2.65 0.15 3.13
CA LEU A 41 2.67 -0.12 1.70
C LEU A 41 3.51 -1.35 1.37
N ILE A 42 4.72 -1.45 1.91
CA ILE A 42 5.61 -2.61 1.70
C ILE A 42 4.97 -3.88 2.28
N ASN A 43 4.41 -3.80 3.49
CA ASN A 43 3.73 -4.93 4.12
C ASN A 43 2.50 -5.37 3.31
N GLY A 44 1.74 -4.43 2.75
CA GLY A 44 0.63 -4.73 1.84
C GLY A 44 1.08 -5.48 0.58
N ILE A 45 2.21 -5.08 -0.02
CA ILE A 45 2.81 -5.81 -1.15
C ILE A 45 3.18 -7.23 -0.72
N PHE A 46 3.87 -7.39 0.41
CA PHE A 46 4.26 -8.70 0.92
C PHE A 46 3.07 -9.64 1.13
N ILE A 47 2.03 -9.17 1.82
CA ILE A 47 0.81 -9.94 2.08
C ILE A 47 0.08 -10.25 0.75
N GLY A 48 0.00 -9.28 -0.16
CA GLY A 48 -0.58 -9.49 -1.48
C GLY A 48 0.16 -10.56 -2.29
N SER A 49 1.50 -10.57 -2.24
CA SER A 49 2.32 -11.61 -2.85
C SER A 49 2.08 -12.99 -2.21
N LEU A 50 1.97 -13.06 -0.89
CA LEU A 50 1.67 -14.30 -0.17
C LEU A 50 0.30 -14.86 -0.59
N PHE A 51 -0.74 -14.02 -0.65
CA PHE A 51 -2.05 -14.45 -1.13
C PHE A 51 -2.03 -14.85 -2.61
N GLY A 52 -1.29 -14.13 -3.45
CA GLY A 52 -1.09 -14.52 -4.85
C GLY A 52 -0.50 -15.91 -4.98
N LEU A 53 0.51 -16.23 -4.19
CA LEU A 53 1.13 -17.56 -4.16
C LEU A 53 0.13 -18.63 -3.67
N LEU A 54 -0.58 -18.38 -2.58
CA LEU A 54 -1.59 -19.30 -2.05
C LEU A 54 -2.72 -19.58 -3.06
N VAL A 55 -3.15 -18.57 -3.81
CA VAL A 55 -4.16 -18.73 -4.87
C VAL A 55 -3.63 -19.60 -6.01
N ASN A 56 -2.38 -19.41 -6.46
CA ASN A 56 -1.78 -20.26 -7.49
C ASN A 56 -1.69 -21.72 -7.04
N VAL A 57 -1.30 -21.96 -5.78
CA VAL A 57 -1.26 -23.31 -5.19
C VAL A 57 -2.67 -23.92 -5.11
N ALA A 58 -3.65 -23.17 -4.61
CA ALA A 58 -5.03 -23.65 -4.45
C ALA A 58 -5.71 -23.95 -5.79
N LEU A 59 -5.36 -23.22 -6.85
CA LEU A 59 -5.85 -23.44 -8.21
C LEU A 59 -5.03 -24.49 -8.99
N GLY A 60 -3.99 -25.08 -8.39
CA GLY A 60 -3.15 -26.10 -9.03
C GLY A 60 -2.37 -25.57 -10.23
N GLN A 61 -2.02 -24.28 -10.24
CA GLN A 61 -1.30 -23.61 -11.33
C GLN A 61 0.23 -23.65 -11.18
N THR A 62 0.74 -24.56 -10.33
CA THR A 62 2.17 -24.77 -10.04
C THR A 62 2.71 -26.03 -10.69
#